data_AF-A0A2M8W1T0-F1
#
_entry.id   AF-A0A2M8W1T0-F1
#
_cell.length_a   1.000
_cell.length_b   1.000
_cell.length_c   1.000
_cell.angle_alpha   90.00
_cell.angle_beta   90.00
_cell.angle_gamma   90.00
#
_symmetry.space_group_name_H-M   'P 1'
#
loop_
_entity.id
_entity.type
_entity.pdbx_description
1 polymer ?
#
loop_
_entity_poly.entity_id
_entity_poly.type
_entity_poly.pdbx_seq_one_letter_code
_entity_poly.pdbx_strand_id
1 'polypeptide(L)'
;MEIVARALVVFVFLWFVTRVVGRSTLGELSTFQLVLFVTMGDMVQQGVTQQDYSVTAAVLAVGTFATATIFLTWVNARFPRARAVVHGVPVVVVADGEPSFEVMKRERVSLDDLMEAARQNGIERIADVRLAVLETTGQLSFFTQSGADPHRPVDRPER
;
A
#
# COMPACT_ATOMS: atom_id res chain seq x y z
N MET A 1 -16.61 -28.32 1.91
CA MET A 1 -17.21 -27.22 2.70
C MET A 1 -16.27 -26.70 3.78
N GLU A 2 -15.59 -27.58 4.51
CA GLU A 2 -14.60 -27.18 5.53
C GLU A 2 -13.47 -26.30 4.97
N ILE A 3 -12.96 -26.60 3.77
CA ILE A 3 -11.92 -25.81 3.08
C ILE A 3 -12.37 -24.35 2.87
N VAL A 4 -13.62 -24.12 2.49
CA VAL A 4 -14.17 -22.78 2.25
C VAL A 4 -14.22 -21.98 3.56
N ALA A 5 -14.70 -22.59 4.64
CA ALA A 5 -14.74 -21.95 5.96
C ALA A 5 -13.34 -21.62 6.47
N ARG A 6 -12.39 -22.56 6.36
CA ARG A 6 -10.98 -22.34 6.74
C ARG A 6 -10.34 -21.24 5.90
N ALA A 7 -10.51 -21.26 4.58
CA ALA A 7 -10.00 -20.23 3.68
C ALA A 7 -10.54 -18.84 4.04
N LEU A 8 -11.82 -18.74 4.41
CA LEU A 8 -12.43 -17.47 4.80
C LEU A 8 -11.89 -16.95 6.14
N VAL A 9 -11.72 -17.82 7.14
CA VAL A 9 -11.09 -17.44 8.43
C VAL A 9 -9.66 -16.97 8.20
N VAL A 10 -8.89 -17.71 7.41
CA VAL A 10 -7.50 -17.34 7.09
C VAL A 10 -7.47 -16.03 6.30
N PHE A 11 -8.35 -15.82 5.33
CA PHE A 11 -8.44 -14.55 4.60
C PHE A 11 -8.66 -13.36 5.55
N VAL A 12 -9.61 -13.47 6.49
CA VAL A 12 -9.88 -12.39 7.47
C VAL A 12 -8.66 -12.16 8.37
N PHE A 13 -7.99 -13.22 8.81
CA PHE A 13 -6.76 -13.11 9.60
C PHE A 13 -5.62 -12.43 8.83
N LEU A 14 -5.36 -12.85 7.59
CA LEU A 14 -4.34 -12.25 6.72
C LEU A 14 -4.64 -10.77 6.45
N TRP A 15 -5.91 -10.45 6.18
CA TRP A 15 -6.35 -9.06 6.01
C TRP A 15 -6.06 -8.22 7.27
N PHE A 16 -6.31 -8.76 8.46
CA PHE A 16 -5.96 -8.09 9.71
C PHE A 16 -4.45 -7.94 9.91
N VAL A 17 -3.67 -8.99 9.67
CA VAL A 17 -2.21 -8.97 9.84
C VAL A 17 -1.57 -7.97 8.88
N THR A 18 -1.94 -8.00 7.60
CA THR A 18 -1.47 -7.02 6.60
C THR A 18 -1.83 -5.59 7.01
N ARG A 19 -2.97 -5.37 7.66
CA ARG A 19 -3.35 -4.06 8.20
C ARG A 19 -2.46 -3.59 9.35
N VAL A 20 -2.02 -4.51 10.21
CA VAL A 20 -1.14 -4.25 11.37
C VAL A 20 0.31 -4.03 10.93
N VAL A 21 0.80 -4.81 9.96
CA VAL A 21 2.14 -4.67 9.38
C VAL A 21 2.36 -3.27 8.79
N GLY A 22 1.28 -2.58 8.40
CA GLY A 22 1.31 -1.17 8.02
C GLY A 22 1.77 -0.95 6.58
N ARG A 23 2.03 0.32 6.25
CA ARG A 23 2.54 0.73 4.94
C ARG A 23 4.05 0.76 4.96
N SER A 24 4.69 0.35 3.88
CA SER A 24 6.12 0.62 3.71
C SER A 24 6.33 2.05 3.20
N THR A 25 7.34 2.72 3.75
CA THR A 25 7.58 4.17 3.61
C THR A 25 8.04 4.62 2.21
N LEU A 26 8.29 3.67 1.30
CA LEU A 26 8.77 3.90 -0.07
C LEU A 26 7.92 3.17 -1.13
N GLY A 27 6.77 2.60 -0.73
CA GLY A 27 5.92 1.81 -1.63
C GLY A 27 6.48 0.44 -2.05
N GLU A 28 7.68 0.08 -1.56
CA GLU A 28 8.26 -1.25 -1.73
C GLU A 28 8.13 -2.08 -0.46
N LEU A 29 7.89 -3.38 -0.58
CA LEU A 29 7.91 -4.27 0.59
C LEU A 29 9.32 -4.31 1.17
N SER A 30 9.45 -4.09 2.48
CA SER A 30 10.71 -4.36 3.18
C SER A 30 11.12 -5.82 2.95
N THR A 31 12.41 -6.11 2.87
CA THR A 31 12.92 -7.49 2.78
C THR A 31 12.32 -8.39 3.86
N PHE A 32 12.12 -7.87 5.07
CA PHE A 32 11.47 -8.62 6.14
C PHE A 32 9.98 -8.87 5.89
N GLN A 33 9.25 -7.89 5.33
CA GLN A 33 7.84 -8.06 4.94
C GLN A 33 7.69 -9.07 3.81
N LEU A 34 8.61 -9.07 2.85
CA LEU A 34 8.63 -10.07 1.78
C LEU A 34 8.80 -11.48 2.35
N VAL A 35 9.80 -11.69 3.22
CA VAL A 35 10.01 -12.99 3.89
C VAL A 35 8.78 -13.38 4.71
N LEU A 36 8.18 -12.44 5.44
CA LEU A 36 6.95 -12.67 6.21
C LEU A 36 5.80 -13.14 5.31
N PHE A 37 5.54 -12.48 4.19
CA PHE A 37 4.42 -12.84 3.31
C PHE A 37 4.64 -14.17 2.58
N VAL A 38 5.87 -14.46 2.17
CA VAL A 38 6.22 -15.74 1.54
C VAL A 38 6.03 -16.90 2.53
N THR A 39 6.59 -16.79 3.73
CA THR A 39 6.46 -17.82 4.78
C THR A 39 5.01 -18.00 5.23
N MET A 40 4.27 -16.90 5.33
CA MET A 40 2.83 -16.93 5.63
C MET A 40 2.03 -17.63 4.54
N GLY A 41 2.36 -17.42 3.25
CA GLY A 41 1.72 -18.12 2.14
C GLY A 41 1.84 -19.65 2.24
N ASP A 42 3.03 -20.14 2.60
CA ASP A 42 3.25 -21.57 2.82
C ASP A 42 2.45 -22.12 4.02
N MET A 43 2.45 -21.41 5.16
CA MET A 43 1.64 -21.77 6.32
C MET A 43 0.14 -21.80 6.00
N VAL A 44 -0.34 -20.82 5.23
CA VAL A 44 -1.73 -20.72 4.77
C VAL A 44 -2.08 -21.90 3.88
N GLN A 45 -1.21 -22.25 2.93
CA GLN A 45 -1.40 -23.41 2.07
C GLN A 45 -1.58 -24.68 2.92
N GLN A 46 -0.65 -24.94 3.85
CA GLN A 46 -0.71 -26.12 4.73
C GLN A 46 -1.96 -26.15 5.62
N GLY A 47 -2.37 -24.99 6.14
CA GLY A 47 -3.55 -24.86 7.00
C GLY A 47 -4.89 -25.00 6.26
N VAL A 48 -4.97 -24.50 5.02
CA VAL A 48 -6.21 -24.53 4.23
C VAL A 48 -6.43 -25.88 3.56
N THR A 49 -5.38 -26.49 2.99
CA THR A 49 -5.53 -27.75 2.24
C THR A 49 -5.32 -29.01 3.10
N GLN A 50 -4.64 -28.95 4.25
CA GLN A 50 -4.41 -30.07 5.17
C GLN A 50 -4.20 -31.43 4.46
N GLN A 51 -3.24 -31.50 3.54
CA GLN A 51 -2.87 -32.69 2.76
C GLN A 51 -3.88 -33.15 1.70
N ASP A 52 -4.97 -32.43 1.47
CA ASP A 52 -5.84 -32.60 0.31
C ASP A 52 -5.22 -31.90 -0.91
N TYR A 53 -4.47 -32.67 -1.70
CA TYR A 53 -3.83 -32.23 -2.94
C TYR A 53 -4.74 -32.34 -4.16
N SER A 54 -6.06 -32.50 -3.97
CA SER A 54 -7.00 -32.55 -5.08
C SER A 54 -7.09 -31.20 -5.79
N VAL A 55 -7.31 -31.25 -7.11
CA VAL A 55 -7.57 -30.05 -7.91
C VAL A 55 -8.80 -29.32 -7.41
N THR A 56 -9.81 -30.06 -6.93
CA THR A 56 -11.03 -29.49 -6.35
C THR A 56 -10.73 -28.67 -5.09
N ALA A 57 -9.90 -29.17 -4.18
CA ALA A 57 -9.48 -28.43 -3.00
C ALA A 57 -8.74 -27.13 -3.37
N ALA A 58 -7.82 -27.20 -4.33
CA ALA A 58 -7.09 -26.03 -4.83
C ALA A 58 -8.02 -24.98 -5.46
N VAL A 59 -8.93 -25.40 -6.34
CA VAL A 59 -9.91 -24.51 -6.99
C VAL A 59 -10.84 -23.86 -5.97
N LEU A 60 -11.31 -24.61 -4.97
CA LEU A 60 -12.17 -24.06 -3.92
C LEU A 60 -11.43 -23.05 -3.04
N ALA A 61 -10.19 -23.34 -2.64
CA ALA A 61 -9.38 -22.42 -1.85
C ALA A 61 -9.09 -21.12 -2.61
N VAL A 62 -8.54 -21.23 -3.83
CA VAL A 62 -8.22 -20.07 -4.68
C VAL A 62 -9.48 -19.28 -5.03
N GLY A 63 -10.56 -19.98 -5.40
CA GLY A 63 -11.86 -19.36 -5.70
C GLY A 63 -12.40 -18.57 -4.51
N THR A 64 -12.33 -19.14 -3.30
CA THR A 64 -12.77 -18.45 -2.08
C THR A 64 -11.96 -17.18 -1.83
N PHE A 65 -10.63 -17.25 -1.95
CA PHE A 65 -9.75 -16.08 -1.80
C PHE A 65 -10.04 -15.01 -2.85
N ALA A 66 -10.22 -15.40 -4.12
CA ALA A 66 -10.53 -14.49 -5.21
C ALA A 66 -11.89 -13.80 -4.99
N THR A 67 -12.93 -14.57 -4.66
CA THR A 67 -14.27 -14.02 -4.39
C THR A 67 -14.25 -13.08 -3.17
N ALA A 68 -13.57 -13.46 -2.09
CA ALA A 68 -13.43 -12.61 -0.91
C ALA A 68 -12.70 -11.30 -1.21
N THR A 69 -11.65 -11.35 -2.05
CA THR A 69 -10.90 -10.16 -2.49
C THR A 69 -11.76 -9.23 -3.33
N ILE A 70 -12.50 -9.77 -4.30
CA ILE A 70 -13.42 -8.99 -5.15
C ILE A 70 -14.52 -8.36 -4.28
N PHE A 71 -15.09 -9.14 -3.35
CA PHE A 71 -16.12 -8.66 -2.43
C PHE A 71 -15.59 -7.50 -1.57
N LEU A 72 -14.41 -7.65 -0.98
CA LEU A 72 -13.79 -6.60 -0.17
C LEU A 72 -13.53 -5.33 -1.00
N THR A 73 -13.05 -5.49 -2.24
CA THR A 73 -12.82 -4.38 -3.17
C THR A 73 -14.12 -3.65 -3.51
N TRP A 74 -15.18 -4.40 -3.79
CA TRP A 74 -16.51 -3.84 -4.07
C TRP A 74 -17.09 -3.10 -2.86
N VAL A 75 -16.95 -3.66 -1.65
CA VAL A 75 -17.36 -3.00 -0.39
C VAL A 75 -16.60 -1.68 -0.22
N ASN A 76 -15.29 -1.66 -0.45
CA ASN A 76 -14.49 -0.42 -0.35
C ASN A 76 -14.90 0.64 -1.37
N ALA A 77 -15.26 0.22 -2.59
CA ALA A 77 -15.75 1.14 -3.62
C ALA A 77 -17.15 1.71 -3.27
N ARG A 78 -18.03 0.90 -2.68
CA ARG A 78 -19.40 1.29 -2.36
C ARG A 78 -19.54 2.14 -1.10
N PHE A 79 -18.61 1.98 -0.15
CA PHE A 79 -18.63 2.66 1.15
C PHE A 79 -17.36 3.51 1.36
N PRO A 80 -17.39 4.83 1.05
CA PRO A 80 -16.23 5.73 1.19
C PRO A 80 -15.65 5.78 2.61
N ARG A 81 -16.46 5.52 3.64
CA ARG A 81 -16.00 5.40 5.03
C ARG A 81 -15.18 4.14 5.28
N ALA A 82 -15.49 3.03 4.60
CA ALA A 82 -14.66 1.82 4.62
C ALA A 82 -13.32 2.06 3.89
N ARG A 83 -13.33 2.86 2.82
CA ARG A 83 -12.12 3.23 2.09
C ARG A 83 -11.05 3.86 2.98
N ALA A 84 -11.41 4.75 3.91
CA ALA A 84 -10.45 5.36 4.83
C ALA A 84 -9.87 4.34 5.85
N VAL A 85 -10.65 3.34 6.26
CA VAL A 85 -10.19 2.29 7.18
C VAL A 85 -9.27 1.29 6.47
N VAL A 86 -9.61 0.92 5.23
CA VAL A 86 -8.89 -0.09 4.45
C VAL A 86 -7.70 0.48 3.68
N HIS A 87 -7.86 1.64 3.06
CA HIS A 87 -6.84 2.27 2.23
C HIS A 87 -6.23 3.52 2.88
N GLY A 88 -6.52 3.86 4.13
CA GLY A 88 -6.00 5.09 4.74
C GLY A 88 -6.43 6.37 4.01
N VAL A 89 -5.86 7.51 4.41
CA VAL A 89 -6.02 8.79 3.72
C VAL A 89 -4.64 9.32 3.33
N PRO A 90 -4.50 9.96 2.16
CA PRO A 90 -3.26 10.65 1.83
C PRO A 90 -3.05 11.82 2.80
N VAL A 91 -1.81 12.05 3.20
CA VAL A 91 -1.47 13.07 4.21
C VAL A 91 -0.37 13.97 3.69
N VAL A 92 -0.51 15.27 3.87
CA VAL A 92 0.53 16.25 3.50
C VAL A 92 1.66 16.18 4.52
N VAL A 93 2.86 15.89 4.05
CA VAL A 93 4.07 15.73 4.87
C VAL A 93 4.99 16.95 4.79
N VAL A 94 5.03 17.62 3.63
CA VAL A 94 5.76 18.87 3.42
C VAL A 94 4.83 19.89 2.78
N ALA A 95 4.84 21.10 3.29
CA ALA A 95 4.18 22.25 2.69
C ALA A 95 5.17 23.41 2.59
N ASP A 96 5.32 24.00 1.41
CA ASP A 96 6.16 25.17 1.14
C ASP A 96 7.60 25.06 1.68
N GLY A 97 8.20 23.88 1.53
CA GLY A 97 9.55 23.58 1.95
C GLY A 97 9.72 23.21 3.42
N GLU A 98 8.64 23.20 4.20
CA GLU A 98 8.65 22.88 5.63
C GLU A 98 8.06 21.48 5.91
N PRO A 99 8.86 20.52 6.40
CA PRO A 99 8.38 19.21 6.84
C PRO A 99 7.56 19.31 8.13
N SER A 100 6.39 18.68 8.13
CA SER A 100 5.57 18.53 9.34
C SER A 100 6.01 17.32 10.15
N PHE A 101 6.93 17.52 11.09
CA PHE A 101 7.47 16.44 11.92
C PHE A 101 6.41 15.69 12.74
N GLU A 102 5.34 16.37 13.17
CA GLU A 102 4.22 15.72 13.88
C GLU A 102 3.49 14.73 12.98
N VAL A 103 3.21 15.13 11.73
CA VAL A 103 2.59 14.25 10.74
C VAL A 103 3.52 13.09 10.39
N MET A 104 4.79 13.38 10.14
CA MET A 104 5.82 12.36 9.86
C MET A 104 5.91 11.32 10.98
N LYS A 105 5.94 11.76 12.23
CA LYS A 105 5.98 10.88 13.40
C LYS A 105 4.71 10.03 13.52
N ARG A 106 3.54 10.60 13.27
CA ARG A 106 2.26 9.89 13.28
C ARG A 106 2.17 8.82 12.20
N GLU A 107 2.65 9.13 11.00
CA GLU A 107 2.66 8.21 9.85
C GLU A 107 3.91 7.31 9.82
N ARG A 108 4.79 7.39 10.84
CA ARG A 108 6.04 6.63 10.97
C ARG A 108 7.00 6.81 9.77
N VAL A 109 7.00 8.01 9.19
CA VAL A 109 7.93 8.42 8.14
C VAL A 109 9.11 9.12 8.80
N SER A 110 10.33 8.64 8.56
CA SER A 110 11.54 9.33 9.03
C SER A 110 11.94 10.46 8.08
N LEU A 111 12.78 11.38 8.56
CA LEU A 111 13.37 12.40 7.69
C LEU A 111 14.25 11.76 6.60
N ASP A 112 14.92 10.66 6.93
CA ASP A 112 15.74 9.93 5.97
C ASP A 112 14.90 9.34 4.84
N ASP A 113 13.71 8.78 5.14
CA ASP A 113 12.76 8.28 4.12
C ASP A 113 12.30 9.40 3.19
N LEU A 114 11.99 10.58 3.76
CA LEU A 114 11.58 11.75 2.99
C LEU A 114 12.70 12.24 2.06
N MET A 115 13.93 12.32 2.58
CA MET A 115 15.11 12.73 1.81
C MET A 115 15.50 11.69 0.76
N GLU A 116 15.35 10.40 1.07
CA GLU A 116 15.54 9.31 0.11
C GLU A 116 14.56 9.40 -1.04
N ALA A 117 13.26 9.54 -0.74
CA ALA A 117 12.23 9.69 -1.75
C ALA A 117 12.42 10.97 -2.59
N ALA A 118 12.86 12.08 -1.97
CA ALA A 118 13.21 13.30 -2.69
C ALA A 118 14.36 13.06 -3.68
N ARG A 119 15.44 12.38 -3.26
CA ARG A 119 16.57 12.05 -4.14
C ARG A 119 16.17 11.12 -5.29
N GLN A 120 15.33 10.12 -5.03
CA GLN A 120 14.80 9.23 -6.08
C GLN A 120 13.99 10.01 -7.14
N ASN A 121 13.37 11.13 -6.75
CA ASN A 121 12.65 12.04 -7.65
C ASN A 121 13.52 13.18 -8.20
N GLY A 122 14.83 13.15 -8.00
CA GLY A 122 15.76 14.19 -8.49
C GLY A 122 15.70 15.52 -7.75
N ILE A 123 15.13 15.54 -6.54
CA ILE A 123 15.00 16.72 -5.69
C ILE A 123 16.14 16.75 -4.68
N GLU A 124 17.02 17.74 -4.77
CA GLU A 124 18.19 17.88 -3.89
C GLU A 124 17.86 18.52 -2.55
N ARG A 125 16.92 19.48 -2.54
CA ARG A 125 16.58 20.26 -1.35
C ARG A 125 15.08 20.25 -1.13
N ILE A 126 14.67 19.90 0.09
CA ILE A 126 13.26 19.93 0.48
C ILE A 126 12.69 21.35 0.41
N ALA A 127 13.51 22.39 0.58
CA ALA A 127 13.09 23.78 0.41
C ALA A 127 12.51 24.09 -0.99
N ASP A 128 12.87 23.31 -2.03
CA ASP A 128 12.36 23.48 -3.39
C ASP A 128 10.99 22.77 -3.60
N VAL A 129 10.54 22.02 -2.59
CA VAL A 129 9.26 21.28 -2.59
C VAL A 129 8.14 22.20 -2.11
N ARG A 130 7.17 22.47 -2.99
CA ARG A 130 5.94 23.17 -2.63
C ARG A 130 4.99 22.28 -1.84
N LEU A 131 4.87 21.01 -2.23
CA LEU A 131 3.96 20.06 -1.60
C LEU A 131 4.56 18.66 -1.68
N ALA A 132 4.63 17.95 -0.55
CA ALA A 132 4.84 16.50 -0.52
C ALA A 132 3.65 15.81 0.13
N VAL A 133 3.10 14.80 -0.54
CA VAL A 133 1.96 14.01 -0.07
C VAL A 133 2.40 12.57 0.13
N LEU A 134 2.19 12.04 1.33
CA LEU A 134 2.29 10.61 1.60
C LEU A 134 1.01 9.94 1.11
N GLU A 135 1.16 9.16 0.06
CA GLU A 135 0.07 8.47 -0.59
C GLU A 135 -0.39 7.26 0.19
N THR A 136 -1.56 6.76 -0.23
CA THR A 136 -2.11 5.54 0.34
C THR A 136 -1.32 4.26 0.00
N THR A 137 -0.35 4.36 -0.90
CA THR A 137 0.60 3.29 -1.18
C THR A 137 1.79 3.31 -0.22
N GLY A 138 1.96 4.38 0.56
CA GLY A 138 3.18 4.65 1.32
C GLY A 138 4.26 5.36 0.50
N GLN A 139 4.01 5.65 -0.78
CA GLN A 139 4.90 6.46 -1.61
C GLN A 139 4.75 7.95 -1.30
N LEU A 140 5.81 8.72 -1.49
CA LEU A 140 5.78 10.17 -1.41
C LEU A 140 5.67 10.77 -2.83
N SER A 141 4.66 11.60 -3.05
CA SER A 141 4.51 12.40 -4.26
C SER A 141 4.96 13.83 -3.99
N PHE A 142 5.78 14.39 -4.88
CA PHE A 142 6.36 15.72 -4.71
C PHE A 142 5.89 16.67 -5.81
N PHE A 143 5.65 17.92 -5.43
CA PHE A 143 5.38 19.03 -6.34
C PHE A 143 6.34 20.17 -6.01
N THR A 144 7.15 20.61 -6.97
CA THR A 144 8.18 21.66 -6.78
C THR A 144 7.64 23.05 -7.13
N GLN A 145 8.32 24.10 -6.66
CA GLN A 145 7.89 25.50 -6.84
C GLN A 145 8.13 26.04 -8.28
N SER A 146 9.11 25.50 -9.00
CA SER A 146 9.31 25.79 -10.42
C SER A 146 8.45 24.83 -11.25
N GLY A 147 7.59 25.36 -12.13
CA GLY A 147 6.59 24.64 -12.92
C GLY A 147 7.09 23.61 -13.95
N ALA A 148 8.15 22.88 -13.66
CA ALA A 148 8.56 21.67 -14.36
C ALA A 148 8.03 20.47 -13.58
N ASP A 149 6.74 20.20 -13.73
CA ASP A 149 6.23 18.85 -13.53
C ASP A 149 6.93 17.94 -14.55
N PRO A 150 7.77 16.97 -14.14
CA PRO A 150 8.49 16.08 -15.05
C PRO A 150 7.56 15.23 -15.92
N HIS A 151 6.28 15.13 -15.52
CA HIS A 151 5.25 14.34 -16.19
C HIS A 151 4.23 15.16 -16.97
N ARG A 152 4.39 16.50 -17.03
CA ARG A 152 3.51 17.32 -17.86
C ARG A 152 3.85 17.09 -19.32
N PRO A 153 2.93 16.57 -20.15
CA PRO A 153 3.13 16.62 -21.59
C PRO A 153 3.34 18.10 -21.95
N VAL A 154 4.44 18.38 -22.65
CA VAL A 154 4.67 19.71 -23.20
C VAL A 154 3.54 19.98 -24.18
N ASP A 155 2.54 20.76 -23.75
CA ASP A 155 1.52 21.29 -24.64
C ASP A 155 2.25 22.08 -25.72
N ARG A 156 2.28 21.52 -26.93
CA ARG A 156 2.78 22.26 -28.10
C ARG A 156 1.84 23.45 -28.27
N PRO A 157 2.37 24.68 -28.37
CA PRO A 157 1.53 25.81 -28.74
C PRO A 157 0.96 25.54 -30.13
N GLU A 158 -0.36 25.43 -30.22
CA GLU A 158 -1.09 25.46 -31.48
C GLU A 158 -0.72 26.76 -32.20
N ARG A 159 -0.12 26.62 -33.39
CA ARG A 159 0.17 27.72 -34.31
C ARG A 159 -0.95 27.88 -35.30
#